data_AF-A0A2W5YFW9-F1
#
_entry.id   AF-A0A2W5YFW9-F1
#
_cell.length_a   1.000
_cell.length_b   1.000
_cell.length_c   1.000
_cell.angle_alpha   90.00
_cell.angle_beta   90.00
_cell.angle_gamma   90.00
#
_symmetry.space_group_name_H-M   'P 1'
#
loop_
_entity.id
_entity.type
_entity.pdbx_description
1 polymer ?
#
loop_
_entity_poly.entity_id
_entity_poly.type
_entity_poly.pdbx_seq_one_letter_code
_entity_poly.pdbx_strand_id
1 'polypeptide(L)' 'MVGVQVFFGICFVVVASAAVYFIRNRKIIFAGRGGDATTDSPAAGNLRMWMVILILIHVAVILLITIFEL' A
#
# COMPACT_ATOMS: atom_id res chain seq x y z
N MET A 1 13.57 -15.11 19.66
CA MET A 1 12.52 -14.11 19.34
C MET A 1 13.07 -12.92 18.55
N VAL A 2 14.27 -12.40 18.85
CA VAL A 2 14.90 -11.28 18.09
C VAL A 2 14.95 -11.49 16.56
N GLY A 3 15.22 -12.70 16.08
CA GLY A 3 15.26 -12.96 14.63
C GLY A 3 13.93 -12.72 13.90
N VAL A 4 12.79 -12.93 14.57
CA VAL A 4 11.45 -12.70 14.02
C VAL A 4 11.17 -11.20 13.96
N GLN A 5 11.50 -10.46 15.03
CA GLN A 5 11.38 -9.00 15.05
C GLN A 5 12.23 -8.33 13.96
N VAL A 6 13.46 -8.82 13.72
CA VAL A 6 14.33 -8.31 12.66
C VAL A 6 13.73 -8.60 11.28
N PHE A 7 13.22 -9.80 11.04
CA PHE A 7 12.57 -10.16 9.77
C PHE A 7 11.36 -9.27 9.49
N PHE A 8 10.46 -9.11 10.47
CA PHE A 8 9.29 -8.24 10.32
C PHE A 8 9.64 -6.75 10.24
N GLY A 9 10.73 -6.32 10.88
CA GLY A 9 11.29 -4.98 10.70
C GLY A 9 11.75 -4.73 9.26
N ILE A 10 12.39 -5.71 8.61
CA ILE A 10 12.76 -5.62 7.19
C ILE A 10 11.50 -5.56 6.32
N CYS A 11 10.51 -6.41 6.59
CA CYS A 11 9.22 -6.36 5.89
C CYS A 11 8.55 -4.99 6.00
N PHE A 12 8.62 -4.35 7.17
CA PHE A 12 8.08 -3.01 7.39
C PHE A 12 8.77 -1.95 6.52
N VAL A 13 10.09 -1.99 6.40
CA VAL A 13 10.85 -1.08 5.52
C VAL A 13 10.48 -1.28 4.04
N VAL A 14 10.29 -2.52 3.60
CA VAL A 14 9.85 -2.83 2.23
C VAL A 14 8.45 -2.28 1.98
N VAL A 15 7.52 -2.49 2.90
CA VAL A 15 6.13 -1.98 2.80
C VAL A 15 6.11 -0.44 2.79
N ALA A 16 6.90 0.20 3.66
CA ALA A 16 7.01 1.65 3.68
C ALA A 16 7.56 2.20 2.34
N SER A 17 8.56 1.54 1.77
CA SER A 17 9.13 1.90 0.47
C SER A 17 8.09 1.74 -0.66
N ALA A 18 7.31 0.66 -0.64
CA ALA A 18 6.21 0.44 -1.57
C ALA A 18 5.13 1.52 -1.42
N ALA A 19 4.76 1.90 -0.19
CA ALA A 19 3.81 2.97 0.06
C ALA A 19 4.26 4.31 -0.55
N VAL A 20 5.54 4.69 -0.36
CA VAL A 20 6.12 5.89 -0.96
C VAL A 20 6.10 5.81 -2.49
N TYR A 21 6.41 4.64 -3.06
CA TYR A 21 6.35 4.42 -4.51
C TYR A 21 4.92 4.59 -5.05
N PHE A 22 3.91 4.04 -4.38
CA PHE A 22 2.51 4.20 -4.76
C PHE A 22 2.06 5.67 -4.70
N ILE A 23 2.44 6.42 -3.66
CA ILE A 23 2.07 7.83 -3.52
C ILE A 23 2.70 8.68 -4.63
N ARG A 24 3.97 8.41 -4.98
CA ARG A 24 4.69 9.09 -6.07
C ARG A 24 4.09 8.78 -7.43
N ASN A 25 3.77 7.52 -7.69
CA ASN A 25 3.26 7.06 -8.99
C ASN A 25 1.72 6.99 -9.06
N ARG A 26 1.00 7.56 -8.07
CA ARG A 26 -0.46 7.46 -7.96
C ARG A 26 -1.20 7.89 -9.24
N LYS A 27 -0.68 8.91 -9.92
CA LYS A 27 -1.26 9.42 -11.17
C LYS A 27 -1.04 8.49 -12.35
N ILE A 28 -0.01 7.66 -12.34
CA ILE A 28 0.29 6.72 -13.42
C ILE A 28 -0.46 5.41 -13.19
N ILE A 29 -0.59 5.00 -11.92
CA ILE A 29 -1.21 3.74 -11.51
C ILE A 29 -2.74 3.82 -11.49
N PHE A 30 -3.31 4.96 -11.07
CA PHE A 30 -4.75 5.12 -10.84
C PHE A 30 -5.42 6.15 -11.75
N ALA A 31 -4.69 6.93 -12.55
CA ALA A 31 -5.36 7.67 -13.64
C ALA A 31 -5.70 6.67 -14.75
N GLY A 32 -6.99 6.56 -15.07
CA GLY A 32 -7.46 5.65 -16.11
C GLY A 32 -6.67 5.84 -17.41
N ARG A 33 -6.12 4.75 -17.95
CA ARG A 33 -5.52 4.75 -19.28
C ARG A 33 -6.64 5.11 -20.26
N GLY A 34 -6.57 6.31 -20.85
CA GLY A 34 -7.47 6.68 -21.93
C GLY A 34 -7.32 5.67 -23.06
N GLY A 35 -8.41 4.98 -23.41
CA GLY A 35 -8.36 4.05 -24.54
C GLY A 35 -9.53 3.07 -24.67
N ASP A 36 -10.21 2.69 -23.58
CA ASP A 36 -11.32 1.74 -23.68
C ASP A 36 -12.62 2.31 -23.11
N ALA A 37 -13.68 2.16 -23.92
CA ALA A 37 -15.00 2.78 -23.81
C ALA A 37 -15.88 2.24 -22.66
N THR A 38 -15.28 1.89 -21.54
CA THR A 38 -15.92 1.59 -20.24
C THR A 38 -15.20 2.38 -19.16
N THR A 39 -15.12 3.70 -19.37
CA THR A 39 -14.39 4.65 -18.53
C THR A 39 -14.92 4.61 -17.11
N ASP A 40 -14.23 3.87 -16.24
CA ASP A 40 -14.33 4.00 -14.79
C ASP A 40 -14.40 5.48 -14.45
N SER A 41 -15.52 5.90 -13.84
CA SER A 41 -15.68 7.27 -13.35
C SER A 41 -14.43 7.64 -12.53
N PRO A 42 -13.99 8.92 -12.51
CA PRO A 42 -12.92 9.38 -11.63
C PRO A 42 -13.09 8.91 -10.17
N ALA A 43 -14.33 8.68 -9.73
CA ALA A 43 -14.67 8.07 -8.45
C ALA A 43 -14.13 6.64 -8.26
N ALA A 44 -14.17 5.79 -9.28
CA ALA A 44 -13.68 4.41 -9.22
C ALA A 44 -12.14 4.33 -9.14
N GLY A 45 -11.43 5.22 -9.85
CA GLY A 45 -9.98 5.36 -9.71
C GLY A 45 -9.57 5.80 -8.29
N ASN A 46 -10.32 6.74 -7.71
CA ASN A 46 -10.11 7.17 -6.33
C ASN A 46 -10.41 6.03 -5.33
N LEU A 47 -11.47 5.24 -5.57
CA LEU A 47 -11.82 4.11 -4.72
C LEU A 47 -10.70 3.05 -4.69
N ARG A 48 -10.12 2.72 -5.86
CA ARG A 48 -8.97 1.80 -5.94
C ARG A 48 -7.75 2.32 -5.16
N MET A 49 -7.47 3.62 -5.25
CA MET A 49 -6.40 4.25 -4.49
C MET A 49 -6.64 4.13 -2.98
N TRP A 50 -7.85 4.45 -2.51
CA TRP A 50 -8.22 4.30 -1.10
C TRP A 50 -8.14 2.86 -0.62
N MET A 51 -8.53 1.89 -1.45
CA MET A 51 -8.44 0.47 -1.12
C MET A 51 -6.98 0.04 -0.89
N VAL A 52 -6.05 0.50 -1.74
CA VAL A 52 -4.60 0.25 -1.54
C VAL A 52 -4.08 0.94 -0.29
N ILE A 53 -4.51 2.18 -0.01
CA ILE A 53 -4.11 2.90 1.22
C ILE A 53 -4.58 2.16 2.48
N LEU A 54 -5.83 1.68 2.50
CA LEU A 54 -6.38 0.91 3.62
C LEU A 54 -5.59 -0.38 3.86
N ILE A 55 -5.23 -1.09 2.79
CA ILE A 55 -4.40 -2.30 2.89
C ILE A 55 -3.01 -1.96 3.43
N LEU A 56 -2.38 -0.88 2.96
CA LEU A 56 -1.07 -0.45 3.47
C LEU A 56 -1.12 -0.11 4.96
N ILE A 57 -2.17 0.59 5.41
CA ILE A 57 -2.37 0.89 6.84
C ILE A 57 -2.55 -0.42 7.63
N HIS A 58 -3.39 -1.34 7.13
CA HIS A 58 -3.65 -2.62 7.80
C HIS A 58 -2.37 -3.45 7.97
N VAL A 59 -1.58 -3.56 6.90
CA VAL A 59 -0.28 -4.26 6.92
C VAL A 59 0.70 -3.58 7.88
N ALA A 60 0.78 -2.24 7.86
CA ALA A 60 1.65 -1.51 8.78
C ALA A 60 1.29 -1.76 10.25
N VAL A 61 -0.01 -1.80 10.58
CA VAL A 61 -0.49 -2.10 11.94
C VAL A 61 -0.12 -3.52 12.36
N ILE A 62 -0.37 -4.53 11.52
CA ILE A 62 -0.01 -5.93 11.83
C ILE A 62 1.50 -6.08 12.05
N LEU A 63 2.31 -5.44 11.19
CA LEU A 63 3.76 -5.48 11.31
C LEU A 63 4.23 -4.82 12.61
N LEU A 64 3.66 -3.67 12.98
CA LEU A 64 3.99 -3.00 14.24
C LEU A 64 3.63 -3.86 15.45
N ILE A 65 2.42 -4.45 15.49
CA ILE A 65 2.02 -5.37 16.56
C ILE A 65 3.01 -6.53 16.65
N THR A 66 3.38 -7.11 15.52
CA THR A 66 4.31 -8.25 15.47
C THR A 66 5.74 -7.88 15.90
N ILE A 67 6.16 -6.63 15.73
CA ILE A 67 7.49 -6.15 16.15
C ILE A 67 7.53 -5.84 17.65
N PHE A 68 6.45 -5.28 18.20
CA PHE A 68 6.42 -4.78 19.59
C PHE A 68 5.81 -5.75 20.61
N GLU A 69 4.86 -6.60 20.21
CA GLU A 69 4.11 -7.49 21.12
C GLU A 69 4.58 -8.96 21.06
N LEU A 70 5.52 -9.30 20.16
CA LEU A 70 5.96 -10.68 19.86
C LEU A 70 7.47 -10.83 20.06
#